data_AF-K0B5T7-F1
#
_entry.id   AF-K0B5T7-F1
#
_cell.length_a   1.000
_cell.length_b   1.000
_cell.length_c   1.000
_cell.angle_alpha   90.00
_cell.angle_beta   90.00
_cell.angle_gamma   90.00
#
_symmetry.space_group_name_H-M   'P 1'
#
loop_
_entity.id
_entity.type
_entity.pdbx_description
1 polymer ?
#
loop_
_entity_poly.entity_id
_entity_poly.type
_entity_poly.pdbx_seq_one_letter_code
_entity_poly.pdbx_strand_id
1 'polypeptide(L)'
;MKKVVFALSGIIILITVVLIFFSPQENLSNTEEKNISQDIVFDLNYNPGGNRINLDTSDLFLQYTYEEDLNKDMSFRYSWFEPKEESLSIINEMKKGVGKTIVILPVFTHSAYGSNGFYDYYDGICGKECLTVKIDRVQPPQYNSGKNAIQILNLLGFEMISDIDVHKNPNILVQYDKVILLHNEYVTKEMFDAIDSHPKVLYLYPNALYAEVSYDEQNDEITLVKGHAYPDSSIDNGFNWEFDNTRPYEYDTECANWEFYKIDNGVMLNCYPEYIIWKDTSLLESIIKND
;
A
#
# COMPACT_ATOMS: atom_id res chain seq x y z
N MET A 1 72.49 37.51 -45.50
CA MET A 1 71.46 38.51 -45.84
C MET A 1 70.15 37.80 -46.17
N LYS A 2 69.08 38.16 -45.44
CA LYS A 2 67.62 38.11 -45.71
C LYS A 2 67.06 37.08 -46.72
N LYS A 3 65.92 36.40 -46.53
CA LYS A 3 64.95 36.11 -45.43
C LYS A 3 63.88 35.22 -46.12
N VAL A 4 63.55 34.06 -45.54
CA VAL A 4 62.22 33.73 -44.96
C VAL A 4 61.07 33.35 -45.94
N VAL A 5 60.64 32.10 -45.71
CA VAL A 5 59.38 31.36 -45.94
C VAL A 5 58.08 32.18 -45.76
N PHE A 6 57.04 31.93 -46.58
CA PHE A 6 55.71 31.39 -46.17
C PHE A 6 54.59 31.58 -47.23
N ALA A 7 53.79 30.51 -47.34
CA ALA A 7 52.34 30.45 -47.59
C ALA A 7 51.79 30.75 -49.00
N LEU A 8 51.07 29.79 -49.60
CA LEU A 8 49.61 29.73 -49.51
C LEU A 8 49.03 28.59 -50.37
N SER A 9 48.28 27.74 -49.67
CA SER A 9 47.24 26.84 -50.13
C SER A 9 46.00 27.60 -50.62
N GLY A 10 45.38 27.16 -51.72
CA GLY A 10 44.07 27.61 -52.22
C GLY A 10 43.55 26.64 -53.30
N ILE A 11 42.82 25.58 -52.91
CA ILE A 11 41.35 25.44 -52.96
C ILE A 11 40.79 25.34 -54.40
N ILE A 12 40.44 24.12 -54.81
CA ILE A 12 39.38 23.84 -55.81
C ILE A 12 38.25 23.16 -55.04
N ILE A 13 37.11 23.86 -54.91
CA ILE A 13 35.89 23.36 -54.28
C ILE A 13 35.12 22.55 -55.35
N LEU A 14 34.93 21.26 -55.10
CA LEU A 14 33.98 20.42 -55.81
C LEU A 14 32.73 20.28 -54.91
N ILE A 15 31.64 20.97 -55.26
CA ILE A 15 30.36 20.85 -54.54
C ILE A 15 29.73 19.52 -54.94
N THR A 16 29.73 18.56 -54.03
CA THR A 16 28.89 17.36 -54.12
C THR A 16 27.65 17.59 -53.26
N VAL A 17 26.49 17.69 -53.92
CA VAL A 17 25.18 17.76 -53.25
C VAL A 17 24.84 16.36 -52.76
N VAL A 18 24.97 16.14 -51.45
CA VAL A 18 24.42 14.95 -50.78
C VAL A 18 23.03 15.31 -50.26
N LEU A 19 22.01 14.75 -50.90
CA LEU A 19 20.64 14.74 -50.39
C LEU A 19 20.58 13.82 -49.16
N ILE A 20 20.61 14.41 -47.97
CA ILE A 20 20.29 13.70 -46.73
C ILE A 20 18.77 13.56 -46.68
N PHE A 21 18.29 12.33 -46.84
CA PHE A 21 16.95 11.95 -46.46
C PHE A 21 16.81 12.13 -44.94
N PHE A 22 16.10 13.18 -44.52
CA PHE A 22 15.63 13.30 -43.14
C PHE A 22 14.53 12.26 -42.92
N SER A 23 14.84 11.14 -42.28
CA SER A 23 13.83 10.37 -41.55
C SER A 23 13.44 11.18 -40.31
N PRO A 24 12.15 11.35 -39.95
CA PRO A 24 11.80 11.83 -38.63
C PRO A 24 12.27 10.78 -37.62
N GLN A 25 13.29 11.12 -36.85
CA GLN A 25 13.65 10.37 -35.66
C GLN A 25 12.51 10.60 -34.66
N GLU A 26 11.73 9.54 -34.37
CA GLU A 26 10.79 9.54 -33.26
C GLU A 26 11.59 9.85 -31.99
N ASN A 27 11.44 11.07 -31.49
CA ASN A 27 11.86 11.44 -30.14
C ASN A 27 10.93 10.74 -29.15
N LEU A 28 11.19 9.47 -28.86
CA LEU A 28 10.64 8.79 -27.70
C LEU A 28 11.59 9.02 -26.53
N SER A 29 11.44 10.18 -25.90
CA SER A 29 12.04 10.51 -24.60
C SER A 29 11.18 11.58 -23.94
N ASN A 30 9.88 11.31 -23.85
CA ASN A 30 9.11 11.84 -22.73
C ASN A 30 9.33 10.86 -21.58
N THR A 31 10.43 11.03 -20.86
CA THR A 31 10.44 10.64 -19.45
C THR A 31 9.42 11.57 -18.82
N GLU A 32 8.18 11.09 -18.65
CA GLU A 32 7.27 11.72 -17.71
C GLU A 32 8.04 11.80 -16.40
N GLU A 33 8.35 13.02 -15.96
CA GLU A 33 8.57 13.27 -14.54
C GLU A 33 7.27 12.84 -13.86
N LYS A 34 7.23 11.57 -13.44
CA LYS A 34 6.19 11.04 -12.57
C LYS A 34 6.17 11.99 -11.38
N ASN A 35 5.08 12.73 -11.19
CA ASN A 35 4.92 13.66 -10.08
C ASN A 35 5.06 12.87 -8.78
N ILE A 36 6.26 12.85 -8.19
CA ILE A 36 6.61 12.11 -6.97
C ILE A 36 5.66 12.46 -5.80
N SER A 37 5.01 13.63 -5.88
CA SER A 37 4.02 14.12 -4.92
C SER A 37 2.65 13.40 -4.95
N GLN A 38 2.27 12.71 -6.02
CA GLN A 38 0.97 12.02 -6.13
C GLN A 38 1.03 10.52 -5.76
N ASP A 39 2.23 9.96 -5.66
CA ASP A 39 2.47 8.52 -5.41
C ASP A 39 2.65 8.18 -3.92
N ILE A 40 2.84 9.16 -3.02
CA ILE A 40 2.91 8.90 -1.58
C ILE A 40 1.50 8.70 -1.05
N VAL A 41 1.29 7.57 -0.40
CA VAL A 41 -0.01 7.11 0.10
C VAL A 41 -0.04 7.07 1.63
N PHE A 42 1.08 6.71 2.25
CA PHE A 42 1.30 6.78 3.69
C PHE A 42 2.68 7.36 3.96
N ASP A 43 2.76 8.31 4.90
CA ASP A 43 4.05 8.88 5.32
C ASP A 43 4.72 7.97 6.35
N LEU A 44 5.60 7.09 5.88
CA LEU A 44 6.41 6.22 6.74
C LEU A 44 7.66 6.90 7.31
N ASN A 45 7.93 8.16 6.91
CA ASN A 45 9.08 8.94 7.39
C ASN A 45 8.66 10.07 8.34
N TYR A 46 7.42 10.02 8.83
CA TYR A 46 6.89 11.00 9.75
C TYR A 46 7.79 11.13 10.99
N ASN A 47 8.14 12.38 11.29
CA ASN A 47 8.92 12.73 12.46
C ASN A 47 8.41 14.09 12.96
N PRO A 48 7.69 14.14 14.09
CA PRO A 48 7.19 15.37 14.66
C PRO A 48 8.27 16.21 15.34
N GLY A 49 9.50 15.69 15.44
CA GLY A 49 10.58 16.25 16.26
C GLY A 49 10.64 15.60 17.65
N GLY A 50 11.37 16.25 18.55
CA GLY A 50 11.45 15.90 19.97
C GLY A 50 12.25 14.66 20.34
N ASN A 51 12.09 14.24 21.60
CA ASN A 51 12.82 13.10 22.13
C ASN A 51 12.11 11.79 21.75
N ARG A 52 12.91 10.83 21.32
CA ARG A 52 12.47 9.48 21.04
C ARG A 52 12.31 8.68 22.34
N ILE A 53 11.19 7.98 22.47
CA ILE A 53 10.90 7.02 23.56
C ILE A 53 10.92 5.61 22.97
N ASN A 54 11.79 4.75 23.50
CA ASN A 54 11.85 3.34 23.11
C ASN A 54 10.91 2.51 23.98
N LEU A 55 10.12 1.63 23.36
CA LEU A 55 9.12 0.78 24.02
C LEU A 55 9.55 -0.69 24.13
N ASP A 56 10.55 -1.10 23.34
CA ASP A 56 11.19 -2.43 23.33
C ASP A 56 10.25 -3.63 23.54
N THR A 57 9.46 -3.95 22.52
CA THR A 57 8.30 -4.86 22.64
C THR A 57 8.42 -6.18 21.87
N SER A 58 9.52 -6.44 21.16
CA SER A 58 9.70 -7.67 20.38
C SER A 58 11.18 -8.06 20.20
N ASP A 59 11.43 -9.29 19.76
CA ASP A 59 12.79 -9.79 19.53
C ASP A 59 13.46 -9.22 18.26
N LEU A 60 12.66 -8.92 17.23
CA LEU A 60 13.18 -8.49 15.92
C LEU A 60 13.15 -6.98 15.72
N PHE A 61 12.13 -6.31 16.27
CA PHE A 61 11.89 -4.90 16.02
C PHE A 61 11.91 -4.10 17.31
N LEU A 62 12.59 -2.95 17.27
CA LEU A 62 12.47 -1.94 18.29
C LEU A 62 11.29 -1.04 17.95
N GLN A 63 10.24 -1.12 18.76
CA GLN A 63 9.14 -0.16 18.72
C GLN A 63 9.57 1.13 19.43
N TYR A 64 9.27 2.28 18.82
CA TYR A 64 9.52 3.59 19.41
C TYR A 64 8.41 4.59 19.07
N THR A 65 8.42 5.73 19.75
CA THR A 65 7.50 6.87 19.56
C THR A 65 8.23 8.17 19.85
N TYR A 66 7.59 9.31 19.57
CA TYR A 66 8.07 10.63 19.94
C TYR A 66 7.28 11.18 21.15
N GLU A 67 7.91 12.02 21.97
CA GLU A 67 7.24 12.70 23.10
C GLU A 67 6.02 13.52 22.65
N GLU A 68 6.08 14.09 21.46
CA GLU A 68 5.04 14.89 20.81
C GLU A 68 3.79 14.07 20.47
N ASP A 69 3.95 12.76 20.30
CA ASP A 69 2.86 11.82 20.03
C ASP A 69 2.20 11.30 21.32
N LEU A 70 2.65 11.74 22.50
CA LEU A 70 2.04 11.36 23.77
C LEU A 70 0.73 12.11 24.00
N ASN A 71 -0.38 11.36 24.02
CA ASN A 71 -1.68 11.88 24.40
C ASN A 71 -1.77 12.10 25.92
N LYS A 72 -2.76 12.90 26.34
CA LYS A 72 -3.00 13.19 27.77
C LYS A 72 -3.32 11.96 28.61
N ASP A 73 -3.86 10.92 28.00
CA ASP A 73 -4.18 9.63 28.61
C ASP A 73 -2.99 8.65 28.60
N MET A 74 -1.81 9.12 28.21
CA MET A 74 -0.57 8.36 28.05
C MET A 74 -0.59 7.33 26.91
N SER A 75 -1.62 7.33 26.05
CA SER A 75 -1.56 6.61 24.78
C SER A 75 -0.65 7.33 23.79
N PHE A 76 -0.10 6.59 22.82
CA PHE A 76 0.69 7.18 21.74
C PHE A 76 -0.17 7.30 20.49
N ARG A 77 -0.16 8.49 19.88
CA ARG A 77 -0.81 8.74 18.59
C ARG A 77 -0.19 7.87 17.50
N TYR A 78 1.14 7.88 17.42
CA TYR A 78 1.91 7.12 16.46
C TYR A 78 2.98 6.29 17.15
N SER A 79 3.31 5.15 16.56
CA SER A 79 4.45 4.35 16.95
C SER A 79 5.11 3.78 15.71
N TRP A 80 6.42 3.66 15.80
CA TRP A 80 7.31 3.35 14.70
C TRP A 80 8.16 2.13 15.01
N PHE A 81 8.72 1.52 13.98
CA PHE A 81 9.57 0.34 14.10
C PHE A 81 10.89 0.53 13.38
N GLU A 82 11.95 0.00 13.97
CA GLU A 82 13.21 -0.22 13.29
C GLU A 82 13.75 -1.63 13.62
N PRO A 83 14.50 -2.26 12.71
CA PRO A 83 15.19 -3.52 13.00
C PRO A 83 16.15 -3.36 14.17
N LYS A 84 16.17 -4.32 15.09
CA LYS A 84 17.23 -4.40 16.10
C LYS A 84 18.54 -4.86 15.47
N GLU A 85 19.68 -4.31 15.90
CA GLU A 85 20.98 -4.63 15.33
C GLU A 85 21.28 -6.14 15.40
N GLU A 86 20.98 -6.78 16.52
CA GLU A 86 21.15 -8.21 16.76
C GLU A 86 20.25 -9.11 15.90
N SER A 87 19.15 -8.56 15.37
CA SER A 87 18.15 -9.30 14.58
C SER A 87 18.37 -9.17 13.06
N LEU A 88 19.33 -8.34 12.63
CA LEU A 88 19.53 -8.03 11.21
C LEU A 88 19.81 -9.28 10.35
N SER A 89 20.49 -10.30 10.90
CA SER A 89 20.74 -11.55 10.18
C SER A 89 19.44 -12.28 9.83
N ILE A 90 18.53 -12.40 10.81
CA ILE A 90 17.22 -13.03 10.67
C ILE A 90 16.35 -12.25 9.69
N ILE A 91 16.28 -10.92 9.84
CA ILE A 91 15.50 -10.05 8.95
C ILE A 91 16.03 -10.12 7.50
N ASN A 92 17.35 -10.16 7.32
CA ASN A 92 17.94 -10.30 5.99
C ASN A 92 17.71 -11.68 5.37
N GLU A 93 17.53 -12.73 6.18
CA GLU A 93 17.10 -14.03 5.70
C GLU A 93 15.62 -14.01 5.28
N MET A 94 14.74 -13.45 6.11
CA MET A 94 13.33 -13.25 5.80
C MET A 94 13.11 -12.48 4.49
N LYS A 95 13.85 -11.38 4.27
CA LYS A 95 13.84 -10.59 3.04
C LYS A 95 14.06 -11.42 1.78
N LYS A 96 14.95 -12.41 1.83
CA LYS A 96 15.24 -13.27 0.67
C LYS A 96 14.08 -14.20 0.32
N GLY A 97 13.21 -14.49 1.29
CA GLY A 97 12.04 -15.37 1.12
C GLY A 97 10.79 -14.67 0.59
N VAL A 98 10.75 -13.33 0.56
CA VAL A 98 9.56 -12.55 0.14
C VAL A 98 9.11 -12.90 -1.28
N GLY A 99 10.04 -13.17 -2.19
CA GLY A 99 9.76 -13.52 -3.58
C GLY A 99 9.05 -12.38 -4.33
N LYS A 100 8.32 -12.73 -5.40
CA LYS A 100 7.55 -11.77 -6.20
C LYS A 100 6.17 -11.55 -5.59
N THR A 101 6.15 -10.95 -4.40
CA THR A 101 4.93 -10.69 -3.62
C THR A 101 4.63 -9.20 -3.57
N ILE A 102 3.37 -8.83 -3.78
CA ILE A 102 2.88 -7.46 -3.63
C ILE A 102 1.91 -7.33 -2.46
N VAL A 103 2.04 -6.25 -1.68
CA VAL A 103 1.08 -5.87 -0.63
C VAL A 103 0.22 -4.71 -1.15
N ILE A 104 -1.11 -4.86 -1.07
CA ILE A 104 -2.04 -3.79 -1.46
C ILE A 104 -2.34 -2.93 -0.24
N LEU A 105 -2.01 -1.64 -0.32
CA LEU A 105 -2.26 -0.64 0.73
C LEU A 105 -3.74 -0.20 0.71
N PRO A 106 -4.43 -0.19 1.87
CA PRO A 106 -5.86 0.11 1.95
C PRO A 106 -6.13 1.62 2.12
N VAL A 107 -5.89 2.39 1.06
CA VAL A 107 -6.04 3.86 1.04
C VAL A 107 -7.50 4.26 1.08
N PHE A 108 -8.35 3.52 0.37
CA PHE A 108 -9.80 3.75 0.38
C PHE A 108 -10.37 3.53 1.77
N THR A 109 -9.96 2.44 2.43
CA THR A 109 -10.36 2.17 3.82
C THR A 109 -9.83 3.21 4.78
N HIS A 110 -8.56 3.62 4.62
CA HIS A 110 -8.02 4.72 5.42
C HIS A 110 -8.88 5.99 5.33
N SER A 111 -9.23 6.39 4.10
CA SER A 111 -10.01 7.61 3.84
C SER A 111 -11.46 7.49 4.33
N ALA A 112 -12.09 6.33 4.15
CA ALA A 112 -13.48 6.08 4.57
C ALA A 112 -13.69 6.16 6.10
N TYR A 113 -12.66 5.81 6.89
CA TYR A 113 -12.66 5.93 8.35
C TYR A 113 -12.28 7.33 8.87
N GLY A 114 -11.90 8.24 7.97
CA GLY A 114 -11.59 9.62 8.33
C GLY A 114 -12.80 10.35 8.92
N SER A 115 -12.54 11.52 9.52
CA SER A 115 -13.62 12.40 10.00
C SER A 115 -14.53 12.85 8.84
N ASN A 116 -15.83 12.94 9.10
CA ASN A 116 -16.89 13.09 8.09
C ASN A 116 -16.87 11.96 7.05
N GLY A 117 -16.52 10.76 7.50
CA GLY A 117 -16.43 9.55 6.69
C GLY A 117 -17.61 8.60 6.88
N PHE A 118 -17.46 7.38 6.37
CA PHE A 118 -18.58 6.45 6.23
C PHE A 118 -19.15 6.03 7.59
N TYR A 119 -18.31 5.88 8.60
CA TYR A 119 -18.76 5.53 9.96
C TYR A 119 -19.54 6.67 10.64
N ASP A 120 -19.26 7.94 10.33
CA ASP A 120 -20.06 9.06 10.84
C ASP A 120 -21.50 9.03 10.30
N TYR A 121 -21.71 8.48 9.10
CA TYR A 121 -23.06 8.22 8.58
C TYR A 121 -23.78 7.14 9.39
N TYR A 122 -23.11 6.03 9.69
CA TYR A 122 -23.68 4.92 10.47
C TYR A 122 -23.93 5.27 11.94
N ASP A 123 -23.10 6.14 12.51
CA ASP A 123 -23.28 6.69 13.86
C ASP A 123 -24.36 7.79 13.91
N GLY A 124 -24.92 8.20 12.76
CA GLY A 124 -25.96 9.22 12.67
C GLY A 124 -25.45 10.65 12.91
N ILE A 125 -24.14 10.87 12.78
CA ILE A 125 -23.48 12.18 12.95
C ILE A 125 -23.73 13.06 11.71
N CYS A 126 -23.78 12.46 10.52
CA CYS A 126 -24.07 13.13 9.24
C CYS A 126 -24.93 12.27 8.32
N GLY A 127 -25.43 12.89 7.24
CA GLY A 127 -26.22 12.23 6.21
C GLY A 127 -25.38 11.59 5.10
N LYS A 128 -25.99 11.44 3.91
CA LYS A 128 -25.35 10.80 2.74
C LYS A 128 -24.12 11.54 2.24
N GLU A 129 -23.94 12.80 2.61
CA GLU A 129 -22.72 13.56 2.31
C GLU A 129 -21.46 12.90 2.84
N CYS A 130 -21.55 12.12 3.92
CA CYS A 130 -20.42 11.37 4.47
C CYS A 130 -20.14 10.06 3.75
N LEU A 131 -21.03 9.63 2.84
CA LEU A 131 -20.79 8.45 2.00
C LEU A 131 -19.93 8.79 0.77
N THR A 132 -19.41 10.01 0.68
CA THR A 132 -18.46 10.44 -0.33
C THR A 132 -17.32 11.17 0.35
N VAL A 133 -16.09 10.64 0.25
CA VAL A 133 -14.91 11.20 0.92
C VAL A 133 -13.77 11.43 -0.04
N LYS A 134 -13.00 12.50 0.18
CA LYS A 134 -11.72 12.74 -0.48
C LYS A 134 -10.69 11.71 -0.02
N ILE A 135 -9.82 11.30 -0.93
CA ILE A 135 -8.67 10.47 -0.57
C ILE A 135 -7.71 11.28 0.31
N ASP A 136 -7.37 10.76 1.48
CA ASP A 136 -6.29 11.28 2.31
C ASP A 136 -4.98 10.54 1.97
N ARG A 137 -4.04 11.28 1.35
CA ARG A 137 -2.76 10.74 0.85
C ARG A 137 -1.57 11.02 1.76
N VAL A 138 -1.72 11.92 2.74
CA VAL A 138 -0.58 12.52 3.45
C VAL A 138 -0.80 12.44 4.95
N GLN A 139 -0.85 11.20 5.46
CA GLN A 139 -0.82 10.92 6.89
C GLN A 139 -0.03 9.63 7.16
N PRO A 140 0.50 9.47 8.39
CA PRO A 140 0.92 8.17 8.88
C PRO A 140 -0.24 7.17 8.81
N PRO A 141 0.05 5.88 8.54
CA PRO A 141 -0.98 4.86 8.49
C PRO A 141 -1.64 4.69 9.86
N GLN A 142 -2.92 4.33 9.88
CA GLN A 142 -3.75 4.24 11.08
C GLN A 142 -4.15 2.81 11.39
N TYR A 143 -4.72 2.58 12.57
CA TYR A 143 -5.10 1.23 13.01
C TYR A 143 -6.02 0.53 12.00
N ASN A 144 -7.02 1.23 11.49
CA ASN A 144 -8.00 0.75 10.51
C ASN A 144 -7.42 0.45 9.11
N SER A 145 -6.18 0.85 8.84
CA SER A 145 -5.49 0.54 7.58
C SER A 145 -4.37 -0.50 7.74
N GLY A 146 -4.20 -1.05 8.94
CA GLY A 146 -3.13 -2.00 9.24
C GLY A 146 -1.77 -1.31 9.48
N LYS A 147 -1.75 -0.23 10.27
CA LYS A 147 -0.54 0.59 10.48
C LYS A 147 0.73 -0.18 10.83
N ASN A 148 0.65 -1.19 11.69
CA ASN A 148 1.84 -1.89 12.14
C ASN A 148 2.27 -2.89 11.06
N ALA A 149 1.32 -3.56 10.38
CA ALA A 149 1.67 -4.45 9.26
C ALA A 149 2.33 -3.69 8.10
N ILE A 150 1.84 -2.50 7.74
CA ILE A 150 2.47 -1.67 6.69
C ILE A 150 3.94 -1.41 7.04
N GLN A 151 4.24 -1.01 8.28
CA GLN A 151 5.61 -0.75 8.68
C GLN A 151 6.48 -2.02 8.67
N ILE A 152 5.99 -3.11 9.25
CA ILE A 152 6.75 -4.35 9.38
C ILE A 152 7.00 -5.00 8.03
N LEU A 153 6.00 -5.08 7.17
CA LEU A 153 6.17 -5.65 5.83
C LEU A 153 7.11 -4.79 4.97
N ASN A 154 7.06 -3.45 5.11
CA ASN A 154 8.03 -2.57 4.45
C ASN A 154 9.46 -2.84 4.95
N LEU A 155 9.66 -2.97 6.26
CA LEU A 155 10.96 -3.32 6.86
C LEU A 155 11.46 -4.70 6.43
N LEU A 156 10.56 -5.64 6.15
CA LEU A 156 10.85 -6.97 5.60
C LEU A 156 11.04 -6.98 4.08
N GLY A 157 10.97 -5.82 3.42
CA GLY A 157 11.29 -5.68 2.00
C GLY A 157 10.18 -6.13 1.04
N PHE A 158 8.93 -6.19 1.49
CA PHE A 158 7.79 -6.39 0.60
C PHE A 158 7.60 -5.18 -0.32
N GLU A 159 7.30 -5.45 -1.59
CA GLU A 159 6.83 -4.40 -2.50
C GLU A 159 5.40 -3.99 -2.10
N MET A 160 5.07 -2.72 -2.29
CA MET A 160 3.77 -2.15 -1.92
C MET A 160 3.18 -1.37 -3.08
N ILE A 161 1.87 -1.50 -3.24
CA ILE A 161 1.07 -0.77 -4.23
C ILE A 161 -0.20 -0.25 -3.56
N SER A 162 -0.75 0.89 -3.99
CA SER A 162 -2.03 1.35 -3.48
C SER A 162 -3.21 0.63 -4.14
N ASP A 163 -4.32 0.51 -3.42
CA ASP A 163 -5.60 0.14 -4.03
C ASP A 163 -6.01 1.10 -5.16
N ILE A 164 -5.65 2.39 -5.11
CA ILE A 164 -5.82 3.34 -6.24
C ILE A 164 -5.09 2.86 -7.50
N ASP A 165 -3.84 2.42 -7.40
CA ASP A 165 -3.08 1.92 -8.53
C ASP A 165 -3.66 0.61 -9.08
N VAL A 166 -4.14 -0.27 -8.19
CA VAL A 166 -4.82 -1.51 -8.58
C VAL A 166 -6.14 -1.20 -9.28
N HIS A 167 -6.91 -0.22 -8.84
CA HIS A 167 -8.12 0.21 -9.55
C HIS A 167 -7.80 0.73 -10.95
N LYS A 168 -6.76 1.56 -11.09
CA LYS A 168 -6.34 2.11 -12.39
C LYS A 168 -5.80 1.05 -13.35
N ASN A 169 -5.13 0.03 -12.83
CA ASN A 169 -4.58 -1.07 -13.63
C ASN A 169 -4.69 -2.42 -12.89
N PRO A 170 -5.86 -3.07 -12.87
CA PRO A 170 -6.05 -4.30 -12.12
C PRO A 170 -5.16 -5.46 -12.62
N ASN A 171 -4.80 -5.44 -13.90
CA ASN A 171 -3.91 -6.42 -14.53
C ASN A 171 -2.47 -6.37 -13.98
N ILE A 172 -2.09 -5.35 -13.20
CA ILE A 172 -0.78 -5.30 -12.57
C ILE A 172 -0.55 -6.48 -11.61
N LEU A 173 -1.62 -7.00 -10.99
CA LEU A 173 -1.54 -8.12 -10.05
C LEU A 173 -1.05 -9.41 -10.73
N VAL A 174 -1.30 -9.62 -12.02
CA VAL A 174 -0.83 -10.78 -12.80
C VAL A 174 0.70 -10.84 -12.87
N GLN A 175 1.38 -9.74 -12.60
CA GLN A 175 2.82 -9.73 -12.55
C GLN A 175 3.36 -10.41 -11.29
N TYR A 176 2.59 -10.56 -10.23
CA TYR A 176 3.08 -11.10 -8.95
C TYR A 176 2.69 -12.56 -8.77
N ASP A 177 3.53 -13.31 -8.05
CA ASP A 177 3.24 -14.72 -7.73
C ASP A 177 2.29 -14.83 -6.53
N LYS A 178 2.26 -13.81 -5.67
CA LYS A 178 1.42 -13.72 -4.47
C LYS A 178 0.96 -12.28 -4.24
N VAL A 179 -0.31 -12.12 -3.87
CA VAL A 179 -0.89 -10.85 -3.44
C VAL A 179 -1.21 -10.94 -1.95
N ILE A 180 -0.90 -9.89 -1.18
CA ILE A 180 -1.28 -9.76 0.23
C ILE A 180 -2.27 -8.61 0.36
N LEU A 181 -3.43 -8.89 0.93
CA LEU A 181 -4.39 -7.87 1.36
C LEU A 181 -4.19 -7.56 2.84
N LEU A 182 -4.22 -6.27 3.16
CA LEU A 182 -4.35 -5.78 4.53
C LEU A 182 -5.84 -5.56 4.81
N HIS A 183 -6.19 -4.54 5.62
CA HIS A 183 -7.58 -4.17 5.89
C HIS A 183 -8.20 -3.41 4.70
N ASN A 184 -8.18 -4.00 3.51
CA ASN A 184 -8.80 -3.46 2.29
C ASN A 184 -10.32 -3.72 2.31
N GLU A 185 -11.01 -3.14 3.29
CA GLU A 185 -12.46 -3.30 3.48
C GLU A 185 -13.26 -2.68 2.34
N TYR A 186 -12.86 -1.49 1.90
CA TYR A 186 -13.50 -0.75 0.82
C TYR A 186 -12.71 -0.90 -0.48
N VAL A 187 -13.33 -1.50 -1.49
CA VAL A 187 -12.71 -1.72 -2.81
C VAL A 187 -13.69 -1.42 -3.94
N THR A 188 -13.16 -1.12 -5.12
CA THR A 188 -13.96 -1.01 -6.35
C THR A 188 -14.21 -2.39 -6.93
N LYS A 189 -15.23 -2.51 -7.79
CA LYS A 189 -15.60 -3.78 -8.42
C LYS A 189 -14.46 -4.37 -9.25
N GLU A 190 -13.71 -3.53 -9.95
CA GLU A 190 -12.57 -3.96 -10.79
C GLU A 190 -11.43 -4.52 -9.94
N MET A 191 -11.18 -3.95 -8.76
CA MET A 191 -10.20 -4.50 -7.83
C MET A 191 -10.65 -5.82 -7.24
N PHE A 192 -11.92 -5.91 -6.81
CA PHE A 192 -12.49 -7.14 -6.30
C PHE A 192 -12.30 -8.27 -7.32
N ASP A 193 -12.67 -8.06 -8.58
CA ASP A 193 -12.55 -9.07 -9.63
C ASP A 193 -11.11 -9.51 -9.87
N ALA A 194 -10.16 -8.56 -9.87
CA ALA A 194 -8.75 -8.87 -10.09
C ALA A 194 -8.11 -9.62 -8.92
N ILE A 195 -8.50 -9.29 -7.68
CA ILE A 195 -8.03 -9.95 -6.47
C ILE A 195 -8.63 -11.36 -6.37
N ASP A 196 -9.94 -11.50 -6.54
CA ASP A 196 -10.64 -12.79 -6.47
C ASP A 196 -10.15 -13.76 -7.56
N SER A 197 -9.81 -13.24 -8.74
CA SER A 197 -9.25 -14.04 -9.84
C SER A 197 -7.76 -14.40 -9.68
N HIS A 198 -7.04 -13.78 -8.74
CA HIS A 198 -5.61 -14.05 -8.56
C HIS A 198 -5.42 -15.42 -7.87
N PRO A 199 -4.56 -16.32 -8.37
CA PRO A 199 -4.52 -17.71 -7.93
C PRO A 199 -3.91 -17.92 -6.54
N LYS A 200 -3.26 -16.90 -5.97
CA LYS A 200 -2.57 -16.98 -4.68
C LYS A 200 -2.69 -15.65 -3.92
N VAL A 201 -3.71 -15.56 -3.09
CA VAL A 201 -3.96 -14.38 -2.25
C VAL A 201 -3.80 -14.74 -0.78
N LEU A 202 -3.12 -13.89 -0.03
CA LEU A 202 -3.07 -13.93 1.43
C LEU A 202 -3.91 -12.78 1.96
N TYR A 203 -5.07 -13.10 2.54
CA TYR A 203 -5.91 -12.15 3.25
C TYR A 203 -5.40 -12.06 4.68
N LEU A 204 -4.49 -11.11 4.92
CA LEU A 204 -3.82 -10.98 6.22
C LEU A 204 -4.73 -10.37 7.28
N TYR A 205 -5.74 -9.62 6.87
CA TYR A 205 -6.74 -9.03 7.76
C TYR A 205 -8.12 -9.60 7.42
N PRO A 206 -8.95 -9.86 8.44
CA PRO A 206 -10.38 -10.08 8.23
C PRO A 206 -11.05 -8.81 7.70
N ASN A 207 -12.30 -8.92 7.26
CA ASN A 207 -13.08 -7.78 6.77
C ASN A 207 -12.50 -7.11 5.51
N ALA A 208 -11.59 -7.79 4.80
CA ALA A 208 -11.18 -7.36 3.47
C ALA A 208 -12.28 -7.66 2.44
N LEU A 209 -12.36 -6.85 1.38
CA LEU A 209 -13.35 -6.98 0.29
C LEU A 209 -14.81 -6.91 0.79
N TYR A 210 -15.08 -6.13 1.82
CA TYR A 210 -16.38 -6.10 2.48
C TYR A 210 -17.38 -5.18 1.78
N ALA A 211 -16.94 -4.00 1.34
CA ALA A 211 -17.81 -2.96 0.80
C ALA A 211 -17.34 -2.47 -0.57
N GLU A 212 -18.30 -2.30 -1.47
CA GLU A 212 -18.08 -1.75 -2.80
C GLU A 212 -18.11 -0.22 -2.75
N VAL A 213 -17.07 0.40 -3.30
CA VAL A 213 -17.00 1.84 -3.55
C VAL A 213 -16.80 2.13 -5.03
N SER A 214 -17.22 3.30 -5.48
CA SER A 214 -16.78 3.88 -6.76
C SER A 214 -15.68 4.91 -6.49
N TYR A 215 -14.65 4.96 -7.33
CA TYR A 215 -13.59 5.97 -7.26
C TYR A 215 -13.72 6.97 -8.41
N ASP A 216 -13.80 8.26 -8.08
CA ASP A 216 -13.74 9.36 -9.05
C ASP A 216 -12.29 9.87 -9.14
N GLU A 217 -11.60 9.48 -10.21
CA GLU A 217 -10.20 9.88 -10.45
C GLU A 217 -10.02 11.39 -10.64
N GLN A 218 -11.03 12.10 -11.14
CA GLN A 218 -10.94 13.54 -11.38
C GLN A 218 -11.04 14.33 -10.08
N ASN A 219 -11.92 13.89 -9.20
CA ASN A 219 -12.14 14.52 -7.91
C ASN A 219 -11.27 13.92 -6.80
N ASP A 220 -10.63 12.78 -7.03
CA ASP A 220 -9.89 12.03 -6.02
C ASP A 220 -10.77 11.71 -4.79
N GLU A 221 -11.95 11.13 -5.07
CA GLU A 221 -12.97 10.79 -4.07
C GLU A 221 -13.45 9.36 -4.23
N ILE A 222 -13.81 8.72 -3.12
CA ILE A 222 -14.58 7.47 -3.13
C ILE A 222 -16.01 7.72 -2.66
N THR A 223 -16.96 6.96 -3.22
CA THR A 223 -18.35 6.95 -2.78
C THR A 223 -18.80 5.53 -2.46
N LEU A 224 -19.48 5.33 -1.33
CA LEU A 224 -20.04 4.04 -0.97
C LEU A 224 -21.14 3.64 -1.96
N VAL A 225 -20.99 2.47 -2.56
CA VAL A 225 -21.96 1.87 -3.49
C VAL A 225 -22.79 0.83 -2.77
N LYS A 226 -22.15 -0.12 -2.08
CA LYS A 226 -22.83 -1.29 -1.51
C LYS A 226 -22.06 -1.91 -0.33
N GLY A 227 -22.77 -2.40 0.70
CA GLY A 227 -22.19 -3.00 1.91
C GLY A 227 -22.62 -2.26 3.17
N HIS A 228 -22.39 -2.82 4.36
CA HIS A 228 -22.75 -2.21 5.65
C HIS A 228 -24.23 -1.78 5.74
N ALA A 229 -25.16 -2.62 5.27
CA ALA A 229 -26.58 -2.33 5.21
C ALA A 229 -26.94 -1.11 4.31
N TYR A 230 -26.09 -0.78 3.33
CA TYR A 230 -26.32 0.24 2.32
C TYR A 230 -26.31 -0.33 0.89
N PRO A 231 -27.17 0.20 -0.04
CA PRO A 231 -28.26 1.15 0.21
C PRO A 231 -29.51 0.49 0.81
N ASP A 232 -29.50 -0.84 0.93
CA ASP A 232 -30.57 -1.66 1.50
C ASP A 232 -30.03 -2.38 2.74
N SER A 233 -30.82 -2.38 3.82
CA SER A 233 -30.44 -2.97 5.10
C SER A 233 -30.16 -4.49 5.06
N SER A 234 -30.58 -5.18 4.01
CA SER A 234 -30.30 -6.61 3.79
C SER A 234 -28.92 -6.89 3.20
N ILE A 235 -28.20 -5.86 2.76
CA ILE A 235 -26.90 -5.98 2.13
C ILE A 235 -25.82 -5.88 3.21
N ASP A 236 -25.30 -7.01 3.65
CA ASP A 236 -24.21 -7.05 4.62
C ASP A 236 -22.87 -6.78 3.91
N ASN A 237 -22.41 -7.76 3.12
CA ASN A 237 -21.25 -7.64 2.23
C ASN A 237 -21.65 -7.07 0.85
N GLY A 238 -20.90 -6.08 0.38
CA GLY A 238 -21.11 -5.39 -0.90
C GLY A 238 -21.04 -6.31 -2.11
N PHE A 239 -20.21 -7.34 -2.06
CA PHE A 239 -19.97 -8.26 -3.18
C PHE A 239 -20.73 -9.58 -3.05
N ASN A 240 -21.41 -9.83 -1.93
CA ASN A 240 -21.93 -11.15 -1.56
C ASN A 240 -20.84 -12.23 -1.64
N TRP A 241 -19.62 -11.88 -1.23
CA TRP A 241 -18.47 -12.77 -1.34
C TRP A 241 -18.62 -13.96 -0.38
N GLU A 242 -18.50 -15.18 -0.89
CA GLU A 242 -18.75 -16.39 -0.10
C GLU A 242 -17.70 -16.67 0.98
N PHE A 243 -16.51 -16.07 0.82
CA PHE A 243 -15.40 -16.19 1.75
C PHE A 243 -15.29 -15.01 2.73
N ASP A 244 -16.33 -14.17 2.84
CA ASP A 244 -16.41 -13.13 3.87
C ASP A 244 -16.05 -13.71 5.25
N ASN A 245 -15.02 -13.13 5.85
CA ASN A 245 -14.48 -13.57 7.13
C ASN A 245 -14.52 -12.47 8.21
N THR A 246 -15.34 -11.43 8.02
CA THR A 246 -15.48 -10.30 8.95
C THR A 246 -15.83 -10.80 10.35
N ARG A 247 -16.78 -11.74 10.44
CA ARG A 247 -17.26 -12.25 11.74
C ARG A 247 -16.87 -13.71 11.95
N PRO A 248 -16.32 -14.08 13.12
CA PRO A 248 -16.03 -13.21 14.28
C PRO A 248 -14.68 -12.49 14.21
N TYR A 249 -13.87 -12.74 13.18
CA TYR A 249 -12.42 -12.55 13.23
C TYR A 249 -11.95 -11.09 13.28
N GLU A 250 -12.70 -10.13 12.75
CA GLU A 250 -12.37 -8.70 12.87
C GLU A 250 -12.30 -8.22 14.33
N TYR A 251 -13.07 -8.86 15.21
CA TYR A 251 -13.10 -8.52 16.63
C TYR A 251 -12.09 -9.28 17.48
N ASP A 252 -11.39 -10.28 16.91
CA ASP A 252 -10.28 -10.96 17.58
C ASP A 252 -8.97 -10.18 17.38
N THR A 253 -8.78 -9.14 18.18
CA THR A 253 -7.57 -8.32 18.17
C THR A 253 -6.45 -8.91 19.02
N GLU A 254 -6.75 -9.86 19.92
CA GLU A 254 -5.73 -10.57 20.69
C GLU A 254 -4.93 -11.50 19.77
N CYS A 255 -5.62 -12.12 18.80
CA CYS A 255 -5.04 -12.93 17.74
C CYS A 255 -4.10 -14.02 18.30
N ALA A 256 -4.43 -14.54 19.49
CA ALA A 256 -3.56 -15.41 20.27
C ALA A 256 -3.49 -16.85 19.74
N ASN A 257 -4.56 -17.30 19.07
CA ASN A 257 -4.67 -18.62 18.45
C ASN A 257 -4.81 -18.48 16.95
N TRP A 258 -3.98 -17.61 16.36
CA TRP A 258 -4.04 -17.35 14.94
C TRP A 258 -3.77 -18.62 14.13
N GLU A 259 -4.49 -18.79 13.03
CA GLU A 259 -4.28 -19.82 12.03
C GLU A 259 -4.59 -19.27 10.64
N PHE A 260 -3.88 -19.82 9.65
CA PHE A 260 -4.25 -19.63 8.25
C PHE A 260 -5.14 -20.80 7.81
N TYR A 261 -6.31 -20.48 7.27
CA TYR A 261 -7.18 -21.46 6.62
C TYR A 261 -7.28 -21.19 5.12
N LYS A 262 -7.52 -22.26 4.35
CA LYS A 262 -7.54 -22.21 2.88
C LYS A 262 -8.92 -21.83 2.35
N ILE A 263 -8.91 -21.09 1.26
CA ILE A 263 -10.06 -20.83 0.38
C ILE A 263 -9.63 -21.10 -1.06
N ASP A 264 -10.54 -20.91 -2.02
CA ASP A 264 -10.31 -21.32 -3.42
C ASP A 264 -9.11 -20.61 -4.09
N ASN A 265 -8.94 -19.31 -3.85
CA ASN A 265 -7.89 -18.51 -4.47
C ASN A 265 -6.73 -18.16 -3.50
N GLY A 266 -6.69 -18.74 -2.29
CA GLY A 266 -5.75 -18.26 -1.28
C GLY A 266 -5.87 -18.83 0.13
N VAL A 267 -5.36 -18.05 1.08
CA VAL A 267 -5.43 -18.31 2.52
C VAL A 267 -5.83 -17.05 3.28
N MET A 268 -6.54 -17.23 4.39
CA MET A 268 -7.05 -16.16 5.23
C MET A 268 -6.56 -16.32 6.67
N LEU A 269 -6.20 -15.20 7.30
CA LEU A 269 -5.97 -15.16 8.74
C LEU A 269 -7.31 -15.10 9.49
N ASN A 270 -7.42 -15.82 10.59
CA ASN A 270 -8.62 -15.88 11.42
C ASN A 270 -8.65 -14.84 12.58
N CYS A 271 -7.91 -13.74 12.49
CA CYS A 271 -7.90 -12.69 13.51
C CYS A 271 -7.26 -11.39 12.99
N TYR A 272 -7.44 -10.29 13.72
CA TYR A 272 -6.91 -8.97 13.37
C TYR A 272 -5.48 -8.77 13.95
N PRO A 273 -4.41 -8.79 13.14
CA PRO A 273 -3.05 -9.03 13.62
C PRO A 273 -2.30 -7.80 14.16
N GLU A 274 -2.97 -6.65 14.29
CA GLU A 274 -2.35 -5.35 14.61
C GLU A 274 -1.62 -5.27 15.95
N TYR A 275 -1.69 -6.28 16.82
CA TYR A 275 -0.94 -6.30 18.08
C TYR A 275 0.15 -7.38 18.16
N ILE A 276 0.20 -8.26 17.14
CA ILE A 276 1.13 -9.40 17.09
C ILE A 276 2.09 -9.34 15.89
N ILE A 277 1.80 -8.56 14.85
CA ILE A 277 2.54 -8.57 13.58
C ILE A 277 4.05 -8.30 13.70
N TRP A 278 4.51 -7.55 14.71
CA TRP A 278 5.95 -7.34 14.97
C TRP A 278 6.52 -8.25 16.06
N LYS A 279 5.67 -8.95 16.82
CA LYS A 279 6.07 -9.76 17.98
C LYS A 279 6.18 -11.24 17.64
N ASP A 280 5.30 -11.73 16.77
CA ASP A 280 5.22 -13.14 16.44
C ASP A 280 6.05 -13.46 15.20
N THR A 281 7.28 -13.95 15.45
CA THR A 281 8.19 -14.43 14.39
C THR A 281 7.57 -15.56 13.57
N SER A 282 6.76 -16.44 14.16
CA SER A 282 6.14 -17.56 13.45
C SER A 282 5.07 -17.09 12.47
N LEU A 283 4.31 -16.05 12.85
CA LEU A 283 3.38 -15.39 11.93
C LEU A 283 4.13 -14.78 10.75
N LEU A 284 5.21 -14.03 11.00
CA LEU A 284 6.03 -13.41 9.95
C LEU A 284 6.62 -14.44 8.99
N GLU A 285 7.16 -15.54 9.52
CA GLU A 285 7.63 -16.65 8.69
C GLU A 285 6.52 -17.27 7.85
N SER A 286 5.31 -17.39 8.41
CA SER A 286 4.16 -17.95 7.70
C SER A 286 3.68 -17.04 6.58
N ILE A 287 3.64 -15.71 6.81
CA ILE A 287 3.34 -14.71 5.77
C ILE A 287 4.33 -14.84 4.59
N ILE A 288 5.62 -15.01 4.90
CA ILE A 288 6.67 -15.16 3.89
C ILE A 288 6.52 -16.49 3.14
N LYS A 289 6.42 -17.61 3.89
CA LYS A 289 6.45 -18.97 3.35
C LYS A 289 5.17 -19.42 2.66
N ASN A 290 4.00 -18.87 3.00
CA ASN A 290 2.69 -19.40 2.56
C ASN A 290 2.70 -19.67 1.04
N ASP A 291 2.77 -20.98 0.74
CA ASP A 291 2.87 -21.64 -0.56
C ASP A 291 1.63 -22.49 -0.84
#